data_AF-A0A0P0XVH4-F1
#
_entry.id   AF-A0A0P0XVH4-F1
#
_cell.length_a   1.000
_cell.length_b   1.000
_cell.length_c   1.000
_cell.angle_alpha   90.00
_cell.angle_beta   90.00
_cell.angle_gamma   90.00
#
_symmetry.space_group_name_H-M   'P 1'
#
loop_
_entity.id
_entity.type
_entity.pdbx_description
1 polymer ?
#
loop_
_entity_poly.entity_id
_entity_poly.type
_entity_poly.pdbx_seq_one_letter_code
_entity_poly.pdbx_strand_id
1 'polypeptide(L)'
;MAQCRPYVTRGDCVACFDAAATLLRAACGAANGGRAILDGCVVRYESAAFFDQATLPGNTQVCNGSAVAGGGFADAARGLVGDLVAAVPRALGLAAAAAGAGVYAAAQCVVTVGEGGCAQCLEVAVRNIDGCPPNSDGRAVDAGCFMREIRSERSHHRRNFRRCGLPVPSWSISFLVDLAV
;
A
#
# COMPACT_ATOMS: atom_id res chain seq x y z
N MET A 1 -1.71 14.93 -5.03
CA MET A 1 -2.57 14.10 -4.16
C MET A 1 -1.71 13.35 -3.16
N ALA A 2 -2.10 13.37 -1.89
CA ALA A 2 -1.45 12.59 -0.84
C ALA A 2 -2.53 12.07 0.12
N GLN A 3 -2.47 10.79 0.46
CA GLN A 3 -3.43 10.17 1.37
C GLN A 3 -2.76 9.07 2.20
N CYS A 4 -3.02 9.05 3.50
CA CYS A 4 -2.57 8.00 4.40
C CYS A 4 -3.57 6.85 4.48
N ARG A 5 -3.08 5.68 4.86
CA ARG A 5 -3.93 4.54 5.20
C ARG A 5 -4.67 4.80 6.51
N PRO A 6 -5.93 4.37 6.67
CA PRO A 6 -6.72 4.68 7.88
C PRO A 6 -6.15 4.04 9.16
N TYR A 7 -5.32 3.00 9.03
CA TYR A 7 -4.73 2.28 10.15
C TYR A 7 -3.39 2.85 10.64
N VAL A 8 -2.82 3.88 9.99
CA VAL A 8 -1.57 4.50 10.45
C VAL A 8 -1.84 5.66 11.41
N THR A 9 -0.94 5.86 12.38
CA THR A 9 -1.02 7.02 13.26
C THR A 9 -0.68 8.30 12.50
N ARG A 10 -1.04 9.47 13.07
CA ARG A 10 -0.69 10.76 12.47
C ARG A 10 0.83 10.93 12.30
N GLY A 11 1.62 10.45 13.26
CA GLY A 11 3.09 10.51 13.19
C GLY A 11 3.63 9.64 12.05
N ASP A 12 3.15 8.39 11.96
CA ASP A 12 3.56 7.46 10.90
C ASP A 12 3.10 7.92 9.51
N CYS A 13 1.96 8.62 9.44
CA CYS A 13 1.45 9.23 8.22
C CYS A 13 2.41 10.30 7.69
N VAL A 14 2.87 11.22 8.54
CA VAL A 14 3.85 12.25 8.15
C VAL A 14 5.17 11.61 7.73
N ALA A 15 5.68 10.65 8.52
CA ALA A 15 6.90 9.93 8.18
C ALA A 15 6.78 9.17 6.85
N CYS A 16 5.60 8.61 6.55
CA CYS A 16 5.35 7.97 5.27
C CYS A 16 5.40 8.96 4.11
N PHE A 17 4.84 10.16 4.26
CA PHE A 17 4.94 11.20 3.24
C PHE A 17 6.38 11.67 3.02
N ASP A 18 7.18 11.81 4.07
CA ASP A 18 8.60 12.16 3.94
C ASP A 18 9.39 11.07 3.19
N ALA A 19 9.10 9.79 3.48
CA ALA A 19 9.67 8.65 2.77
C ALA A 19 9.25 8.63 1.30
N ALA A 20 7.96 8.82 1.02
CA ALA A 20 7.42 8.90 -0.34
C ALA A 20 8.05 10.04 -1.14
N ALA A 21 8.17 11.23 -0.55
CA ALA A 21 8.79 12.39 -1.20
C ALA A 21 10.27 12.14 -1.51
N THR A 22 10.99 11.45 -0.62
CA THR A 22 12.39 11.08 -0.84
C THR A 22 12.54 10.07 -1.98
N LEU A 23 11.70 9.03 -2.00
CA LEU A 23 11.66 8.05 -3.10
C LEU A 23 11.35 8.71 -4.43
N LEU A 24 10.35 9.60 -4.47
CA LEU A 24 9.94 10.30 -5.69
C LEU A 24 11.05 11.23 -6.21
N ARG A 25 11.73 11.98 -5.34
CA ARG A 25 12.87 12.82 -5.75
C ARG A 25 14.00 11.99 -6.34
N ALA A 26 14.32 10.84 -5.74
CA ALA A 26 15.38 9.97 -6.20
C ALA A 26 15.04 9.26 -7.53
N ALA A 27 13.80 8.77 -7.68
CA ALA A 27 13.40 7.97 -8.83
C ALA A 27 12.92 8.79 -10.03
N CYS A 28 12.26 9.93 -9.80
CA CYS A 28 11.62 10.71 -10.85
C CYS A 28 12.39 11.98 -11.25
N GLY A 29 13.33 12.45 -10.41
CA GLY A 29 14.11 13.67 -10.70
C GLY A 29 13.21 14.87 -11.03
N ALA A 30 13.36 15.40 -12.24
CA ALA A 30 12.58 16.54 -12.76
C ALA A 30 11.36 16.13 -13.62
N ALA A 31 10.87 14.88 -13.50
CA ALA A 31 9.71 14.43 -14.25
C ALA A 31 8.44 15.23 -13.91
N ASN A 32 7.55 15.35 -14.89
CA ASN A 32 6.27 16.06 -14.77
C ASN A 32 5.23 15.31 -13.92
N GLY A 33 5.56 14.13 -13.41
CA GLY A 33 4.69 13.31 -12.61
C GLY A 33 5.41 12.15 -11.94
N GLY A 34 4.83 11.65 -10.86
CA GLY A 34 5.37 10.54 -10.10
C GLY A 34 4.35 9.99 -9.10
N ARG A 35 4.42 8.68 -8.87
CA ARG A 35 3.54 7.95 -7.95
C ARG A 35 4.36 7.08 -7.00
N ALA A 36 4.13 7.23 -5.70
CA ALA A 36 4.66 6.38 -4.65
C ALA A 36 3.49 5.74 -3.90
N ILE A 37 3.46 4.41 -3.87
CA ILE A 37 2.45 3.63 -3.15
C ILE A 37 3.18 2.84 -2.07
N LEU A 38 3.00 3.25 -0.82
CA LEU A 38 3.61 2.63 0.36
C LEU A 38 2.51 2.03 1.25
N ASP A 39 2.92 1.17 2.18
CA ASP A 39 2.01 0.54 3.14
C ASP A 39 1.32 1.54 4.08
N GLY A 40 1.89 2.74 4.25
CA GLY A 40 1.33 3.79 5.10
C GLY A 40 0.62 4.91 4.35
N CYS A 41 0.88 5.08 3.05
CA CYS A 41 0.39 6.23 2.30
C CYS A 41 0.54 6.06 0.78
N VAL A 42 -0.20 6.85 0.03
CA VAL A 42 -0.02 7.08 -1.40
C VAL A 42 0.27 8.55 -1.65
N VAL A 43 1.26 8.83 -2.50
CA VAL A 43 1.58 10.16 -3.00
C VAL A 43 1.61 10.10 -4.52
N ARG A 44 0.90 11.01 -5.16
CA ARG A 44 0.86 11.15 -6.61
C ARG A 44 0.86 12.62 -6.99
N TYR A 45 1.74 13.01 -7.89
CA TYR A 45 1.73 14.32 -8.52
C TYR A 45 1.84 14.14 -10.03
N GLU A 46 1.25 15.07 -10.77
CA GLU A 46 1.25 15.12 -12.23
C GLU A 46 0.96 16.55 -12.66
N SER A 47 1.40 16.91 -13.87
CA SER A 47 1.18 18.23 -14.47
C SER A 47 -0.25 18.43 -15.00
N ALA A 48 -0.92 17.34 -15.40
CA ALA A 48 -2.32 17.34 -15.82
C ALA A 48 -3.26 16.99 -14.65
N ALA A 49 -4.57 17.20 -14.81
CA ALA A 49 -5.55 16.74 -13.82
C ALA A 49 -5.69 15.20 -13.85
N PHE A 50 -5.74 14.58 -12.67
CA PHE A 50 -5.76 13.11 -12.52
C PHE A 50 -6.65 12.61 -11.37
N PHE A 51 -7.41 13.48 -10.73
CA PHE A 51 -8.10 13.17 -9.47
C PHE A 51 -9.22 12.13 -9.61
N ASP A 52 -9.76 11.97 -10.82
CA ASP A 52 -10.79 11.00 -11.21
C ASP A 52 -10.22 9.69 -11.78
N GLN A 53 -8.90 9.59 -11.95
CA GLN A 53 -8.25 8.42 -12.52
C GLN A 53 -8.04 7.33 -11.46
N ALA A 54 -8.95 6.36 -11.43
CA ALA A 54 -8.88 5.24 -10.50
C ALA A 54 -8.00 4.09 -11.00
N THR A 55 -8.06 3.78 -12.29
CA THR A 55 -7.30 2.69 -12.90
C THR A 55 -6.43 3.21 -14.02
N LEU A 56 -5.15 2.81 -14.01
CA LEU A 56 -4.19 3.12 -15.06
C LEU A 56 -3.36 1.89 -15.45
N PRO A 57 -2.79 1.88 -16.66
CA PRO A 57 -1.73 0.94 -17.01
C PRO A 57 -0.60 0.95 -15.96
N GLY A 58 -0.08 -0.23 -15.63
CA GLY A 58 0.91 -0.39 -14.56
C GLY A 58 0.30 -0.64 -13.17
N ASN A 59 -1.00 -0.96 -13.10
CA ASN A 59 -1.51 -1.71 -11.95
C ASN A 59 -0.82 -3.08 -11.89
N THR A 60 -0.50 -3.53 -10.68
CA THR A 60 0.27 -4.77 -10.48
C THR A 60 0.04 -5.32 -9.09
N GLN A 61 0.35 -6.60 -8.91
CA GLN A 61 0.56 -7.22 -7.62
C GLN A 61 2.04 -7.20 -7.22
N VAL A 62 2.28 -7.27 -5.90
CA VAL A 62 3.57 -7.53 -5.29
C VAL A 62 3.35 -8.67 -4.29
N CYS A 63 3.93 -9.83 -4.59
CA CYS A 63 3.77 -11.03 -3.77
C CYS A 63 5.05 -11.28 -2.98
N ASN A 64 4.95 -11.18 -1.66
CA ASN A 64 6.04 -11.27 -0.71
C ASN A 64 5.76 -12.34 0.37
N GLY A 65 6.74 -12.58 1.24
CA GLY A 65 6.60 -13.56 2.32
C GLY A 65 6.85 -14.99 1.85
N SER A 66 6.41 -15.96 2.64
CA SER A 66 6.65 -17.39 2.41
C SER A 66 5.37 -18.09 2.01
N ALA A 67 5.48 -19.17 1.23
CA ALA A 67 4.34 -20.02 0.91
C ALA A 67 3.72 -20.60 2.19
N VAL A 68 2.43 -20.36 2.39
CA VAL A 68 1.67 -20.90 3.51
C VAL A 68 1.23 -22.32 3.16
N ALA A 69 1.56 -23.27 4.01
CA ALA A 69 1.14 -24.66 3.83
C ALA A 69 -0.38 -24.80 4.04
N GLY A 70 -1.03 -25.53 3.13
CA GLY A 70 -2.47 -25.80 3.15
C GLY A 70 -3.29 -24.78 2.37
N GLY A 71 -4.23 -25.27 1.55
CA GLY A 71 -5.06 -24.44 0.66
C GLY A 71 -5.99 -23.46 1.38
N GLY A 72 -6.28 -23.69 2.67
CA GLY A 72 -7.19 -22.85 3.45
C GLY A 72 -6.76 -21.39 3.57
N PHE A 73 -5.45 -21.08 3.49
CA PHE A 73 -5.00 -19.69 3.46
C PHE A 73 -5.46 -18.97 2.19
N ALA A 74 -5.30 -19.61 1.02
CA ALA A 74 -5.68 -19.00 -0.25
C ALA A 74 -7.19 -18.78 -0.33
N ASP A 75 -7.99 -19.76 0.11
CA ASP A 75 -9.46 -19.63 0.11
C ASP A 75 -9.93 -18.56 1.11
N ALA A 76 -9.32 -18.48 2.29
CA ALA A 76 -9.60 -17.43 3.26
C ALA A 76 -9.22 -16.04 2.74
N ALA A 77 -8.07 -15.91 2.09
CA ALA A 77 -7.60 -14.66 1.51
C ALA A 77 -8.56 -14.18 0.41
N ARG A 78 -8.92 -15.06 -0.54
CA ARG A 78 -9.90 -14.73 -1.59
C ARG A 78 -11.24 -14.31 -1.03
N GLY A 79 -11.76 -15.01 -0.02
CA GLY A 79 -13.02 -14.66 0.64
C GLY A 79 -12.97 -13.26 1.25
N LEU A 80 -11.94 -12.99 2.06
CA LEU A 80 -11.74 -11.69 2.71
C LEU A 80 -11.56 -10.54 1.72
N VAL A 81 -10.77 -10.75 0.66
CA VAL A 81 -10.58 -9.74 -0.38
C VAL A 81 -11.88 -9.50 -1.15
N GLY A 82 -12.65 -10.55 -1.46
CA GLY A 82 -13.97 -10.43 -2.09
C GLY A 82 -14.95 -9.59 -1.26
N ASP A 83 -15.01 -9.83 0.05
CA ASP A 83 -15.84 -9.05 0.97
C ASP A 83 -15.43 -7.56 0.97
N LEU A 84 -14.12 -7.28 0.94
CA LEU A 84 -13.60 -5.91 0.88
C LEU A 84 -13.95 -5.21 -0.43
N VAL A 85 -13.86 -5.88 -1.59
CA VAL A 85 -14.23 -5.31 -2.89
C VAL A 85 -15.70 -4.87 -2.88
N ALA A 86 -16.59 -5.62 -2.24
CA ALA A 86 -18.00 -5.28 -2.12
C ALA A 86 -18.29 -4.15 -1.12
N ALA A 87 -17.53 -4.09 -0.01
CA ALA A 87 -17.80 -3.18 1.10
C ALA A 87 -17.12 -1.81 0.95
N VAL A 88 -15.87 -1.76 0.49
CA VAL A 88 -15.03 -0.56 0.49
C VAL A 88 -15.62 0.61 -0.29
N PRO A 89 -16.24 0.44 -1.47
CA PRO A 89 -16.82 1.56 -2.22
C PRO A 89 -17.91 2.32 -1.44
N ARG A 90 -18.56 1.65 -0.48
CA ARG A 90 -19.63 2.21 0.37
C ARG A 90 -19.19 2.51 1.79
N ALA A 91 -17.95 2.18 2.13
CA ALA A 91 -17.39 2.42 3.45
C ALA A 91 -16.99 3.89 3.62
N LEU A 92 -17.08 4.39 4.86
CA LEU A 92 -16.61 5.73 5.19
C LEU A 92 -15.12 5.87 4.86
N GLY A 93 -14.77 6.89 4.08
CA GLY A 93 -13.39 7.14 3.65
C GLY A 93 -12.86 6.18 2.59
N LEU A 94 -13.73 5.37 1.96
CA LEU A 94 -13.39 4.37 0.94
C LEU A 94 -12.29 3.41 1.41
N ALA A 95 -12.39 2.93 2.65
CA ALA A 95 -11.43 2.00 3.20
C ALA A 95 -12.08 1.02 4.19
N ALA A 96 -11.62 -0.22 4.17
CA ALA A 96 -12.01 -1.24 5.13
C ALA A 96 -10.88 -2.25 5.35
N ALA A 97 -10.95 -2.95 6.48
CA ALA A 97 -10.09 -4.08 6.78
C ALA A 97 -10.92 -5.19 7.43
N ALA A 98 -10.53 -6.42 7.17
CA ALA A 98 -11.18 -7.60 7.69
C ALA A 98 -10.13 -8.62 8.11
N ALA A 99 -10.46 -9.45 9.09
CA ALA A 99 -9.61 -10.55 9.53
C ALA A 99 -10.46 -11.79 9.78
N GLY A 100 -9.97 -12.94 9.34
CA GLY A 100 -10.70 -14.20 9.41
C GLY A 100 -9.80 -15.36 9.03
N ALA A 101 -10.03 -16.53 9.64
CA ALA A 101 -9.33 -17.78 9.31
C ALA A 101 -7.79 -17.67 9.20
N GLY A 102 -7.15 -16.83 10.03
CA GLY A 102 -5.70 -16.65 10.01
C GLY A 102 -5.19 -15.74 8.89
N VAL A 103 -6.05 -14.93 8.30
CA VAL A 103 -5.72 -13.91 7.29
C VAL A 103 -6.20 -12.55 7.78
N TYR A 104 -5.42 -11.51 7.52
CA TYR A 104 -5.81 -10.11 7.60
C TYR A 104 -5.76 -9.52 6.20
N ALA A 105 -6.82 -8.81 5.81
CA ALA A 105 -6.87 -8.08 4.56
C ALA A 105 -7.32 -6.64 4.79
N ALA A 106 -6.82 -5.73 3.97
CA ALA A 106 -7.24 -4.33 3.96
C ALA A 106 -7.27 -3.81 2.52
N ALA A 107 -8.24 -2.96 2.24
CA ALA A 107 -8.39 -2.32 0.95
C ALA A 107 -8.82 -0.86 1.12
N GLN A 108 -8.31 0.00 0.25
CA GLN A 108 -8.60 1.42 0.28
C GLN A 108 -8.51 2.02 -1.12
N CYS A 109 -9.40 2.96 -1.39
CA CYS A 109 -9.34 3.87 -2.52
C CYS A 109 -8.97 5.29 -2.08
N VAL A 110 -8.39 6.06 -3.00
CA VAL A 110 -8.22 7.50 -2.83
C VAL A 110 -9.58 8.17 -2.87
N VAL A 111 -9.84 9.10 -1.95
CA VAL A 111 -11.20 9.66 -1.78
C VAL A 111 -11.70 10.44 -3.01
N THR A 112 -10.79 10.87 -3.88
CA THR A 112 -11.12 11.67 -5.06
C THR A 112 -11.77 10.87 -6.19
N VAL A 113 -11.63 9.53 -6.22
CA VAL A 113 -12.23 8.70 -7.29
C VAL A 113 -13.70 8.38 -7.08
N GLY A 114 -14.24 8.64 -5.88
CA GLY A 114 -15.62 8.33 -5.52
C GLY A 114 -15.95 6.84 -5.48
N GLU A 115 -17.22 6.51 -5.21
CA GLU A 115 -17.69 5.12 -5.09
C GLU A 115 -17.49 4.32 -6.38
N GLY A 116 -17.91 4.87 -7.53
CA GLY A 116 -17.82 4.18 -8.82
C GLY A 116 -16.38 3.90 -9.27
N GLY A 117 -15.49 4.90 -9.17
CA GLY A 117 -14.08 4.72 -9.49
C GLY A 117 -13.39 3.77 -8.51
N CYS A 118 -13.78 3.79 -7.23
CA CYS A 118 -13.27 2.85 -6.25
C CYS A 118 -13.64 1.40 -6.57
N ALA A 119 -14.90 1.14 -6.92
CA ALA A 119 -15.36 -0.20 -7.29
C ALA A 119 -14.57 -0.75 -8.49
N GLN A 120 -14.45 0.04 -9.56
CA GLN A 120 -13.71 -0.34 -10.76
C GLN A 120 -12.23 -0.64 -10.46
N CYS A 121 -11.60 0.19 -9.64
CA CYS A 121 -10.21 -0.01 -9.26
C CYS A 121 -10.00 -1.30 -8.46
N LEU A 122 -10.89 -1.57 -7.50
CA LEU A 122 -10.80 -2.78 -6.67
C LEU A 122 -11.07 -4.06 -7.47
N GLU A 123 -11.92 -4.02 -8.50
CA GLU A 123 -12.11 -5.14 -9.44
C GLU A 123 -10.84 -5.50 -10.22
N VAL A 124 -10.02 -4.50 -10.55
CA VAL A 124 -8.70 -4.74 -11.17
C VAL A 124 -7.72 -5.28 -10.14
N ALA A 125 -7.66 -4.62 -8.97
CA ALA A 125 -6.74 -5.02 -7.92
C ALA A 125 -6.99 -6.46 -7.41
N VAL A 126 -8.24 -6.94 -7.39
CA VAL A 126 -8.55 -8.31 -6.91
C VAL A 126 -8.05 -9.38 -7.86
N ARG A 127 -8.12 -9.13 -9.18
CA ARG A 127 -7.55 -10.02 -10.19
C ARG A 127 -6.04 -10.12 -10.06
N ASN A 128 -5.39 -9.01 -9.71
CA ASN A 128 -3.95 -8.98 -9.50
C ASN A 128 -3.55 -9.72 -8.21
N ILE A 129 -4.21 -9.42 -7.09
CA ILE A 129 -3.85 -10.00 -5.78
C ILE A 129 -4.17 -11.50 -5.67
N ASP A 130 -5.17 -11.99 -6.42
CA ASP A 130 -5.51 -13.43 -6.48
C ASP A 130 -4.35 -14.31 -6.99
N GLY A 131 -3.38 -13.71 -7.69
CA GLY A 131 -2.15 -14.37 -8.11
C GLY A 131 -1.07 -14.51 -7.02
N CYS A 132 -1.26 -13.91 -5.83
CA CYS A 132 -0.26 -13.96 -4.76
C CYS A 132 -0.31 -15.21 -3.88
N PRO A 133 -1.47 -15.75 -3.47
CA PRO A 133 -1.51 -17.00 -2.73
C PRO A 133 -0.79 -18.13 -3.50
N PRO A 134 0.02 -18.96 -2.81
CA PRO A 134 0.05 -19.19 -1.36
C PRO A 134 1.01 -18.27 -0.59
N ASN A 135 1.59 -17.21 -1.18
CA ASN A 135 2.51 -16.34 -0.47
C ASN A 135 1.81 -15.60 0.69
N SER A 136 2.49 -15.50 1.82
CA SER A 136 1.89 -14.99 3.06
C SER A 136 1.67 -13.47 3.12
N ASP A 137 2.15 -12.68 2.17
CA ASP A 137 1.93 -11.22 2.08
C ASP A 137 1.70 -10.86 0.60
N GLY A 138 0.45 -10.53 0.26
CA GLY A 138 0.06 -10.10 -1.07
C GLY A 138 -0.32 -8.62 -1.05
N ARG A 139 0.05 -7.88 -2.09
CA ARG A 139 -0.39 -6.49 -2.30
C ARG A 139 -0.84 -6.33 -3.74
N ALA A 140 -1.89 -5.57 -3.97
CA ALA A 140 -2.24 -5.08 -5.30
C ALA A 140 -2.35 -3.57 -5.27
N VAL A 141 -1.78 -2.93 -6.27
CA VAL A 141 -1.68 -1.48 -6.36
C VAL A 141 -2.16 -0.99 -7.71
N ASP A 142 -2.90 0.10 -7.69
CA ASP A 142 -3.33 0.84 -8.88
C ASP A 142 -3.27 2.35 -8.57
N ALA A 143 -3.64 3.18 -9.55
CA ALA A 143 -3.61 4.63 -9.45
C ALA A 143 -4.49 5.18 -8.33
N GLY A 144 -5.66 4.57 -8.14
CA GLY A 144 -6.68 5.02 -7.20
C GLY A 144 -6.93 4.08 -6.03
N CYS A 145 -6.34 2.88 -5.99
CA CYS A 145 -6.60 1.93 -4.92
C CYS A 145 -5.39 1.06 -4.55
N PHE A 146 -5.52 0.42 -3.40
CA PHE A 146 -4.53 -0.47 -2.82
C PHE A 146 -5.25 -1.56 -2.05
N MET A 147 -4.74 -2.78 -2.18
CA MET A 147 -5.15 -3.92 -1.38
C MET A 147 -3.93 -4.61 -0.80
N ARG A 148 -4.12 -5.18 0.38
CA ARG A 148 -3.14 -5.98 1.07
C ARG A 148 -3.83 -7.18 1.72
N GLU A 149 -3.19 -8.33 1.62
CA GLU A 149 -3.50 -9.53 2.38
C GLU A 149 -2.22 -9.99 3.09
N ILE A 150 -2.35 -10.46 4.32
CA ILE A 150 -1.24 -11.03 5.06
C ILE A 150 -1.73 -12.17 5.93
N ARG A 151 -0.92 -13.22 6.06
CA ARG A 151 -1.14 -14.27 7.05
C ARG A 151 -1.12 -13.65 8.45
N SER A 152 -2.24 -13.76 9.14
CA SER A 152 -2.35 -13.46 10.56
C SER A 152 -1.89 -14.69 11.34
N GLU A 153 -0.61 -14.74 11.68
CA GLU A 153 -0.21 -15.56 12.82
C GLU A 153 -0.78 -14.88 14.07
N ARG A 154 -1.43 -15.64 14.96
CA ARG A 154 -2.16 -15.16 16.17
C ARG A 154 -1.35 -14.26 17.12
N SER A 155 -0.12 -13.91 16.78
CA SER A 155 0.74 -12.92 17.40
C SER A 155 0.45 -11.47 16.97
N HIS A 156 -0.82 -11.10 16.76
CA HIS A 156 -1.26 -9.74 17.10
C HIS A 156 -1.26 -9.57 18.64
N HIS A 157 -0.10 -9.83 19.24
CA HIS A 157 0.28 -9.06 20.40
C HIS A 157 0.27 -7.61 19.92
N ARG A 158 -0.39 -6.77 20.70
CA ARG A 158 -0.25 -5.33 20.67
C ARG A 158 1.23 -4.97 20.70
N ARG A 159 1.93 -5.01 19.57
CA ARG A 159 2.99 -4.06 19.32
C ARG A 159 2.26 -2.74 19.13
N ASN A 160 1.99 -2.11 20.27
CA ASN A 160 2.06 -0.67 20.39
C ASN A 160 3.16 -0.21 19.44
N PHE A 161 2.78 0.40 18.31
CA PHE A 161 3.63 1.37 17.65
C PHE A 161 3.65 2.61 18.55
N ARG A 162 4.35 2.43 19.68
CA ARG A 162 4.87 3.44 20.60
C ARG A 162 6.20 2.90 21.08
N ARG A 163 7.23 3.15 20.29
CA ARG A 163 8.59 3.52 20.72
C ARG A 163 9.29 4.04 19.48
N CYS A 164 9.40 5.36 19.39
CA CYS A 164 10.46 6.18 19.97
C CYS A 164 11.68 6.15 19.07
N GLY A 165 12.13 7.35 18.71
CA GLY A 165 13.35 7.55 17.96
C GLY A 165 14.49 6.70 18.50
N LEU A 166 15.20 6.09 17.57
CA LEU A 166 16.61 5.82 17.71
C LEU A 166 17.32 6.49 16.52
N PRO A 167 18.53 6.98 16.76
CA PRO A 167 19.11 8.10 16.04
C PRO A 167 19.55 7.68 14.64
N VAL A 168 19.61 8.68 13.76
CA VAL A 168 20.43 8.64 12.54
C VAL A 168 21.80 8.05 12.87
N PRO A 169 22.22 6.92 12.24
CA PRO A 169 23.60 6.53 12.26
C PRO A 169 24.33 7.49 11.31
N SER A 170 25.06 8.42 11.91
CA SER A 170 25.93 9.37 11.23
C SER A 170 27.21 8.69 10.71
N TRP A 171 27.12 7.61 9.94
CA TRP A 171 28.31 6.93 9.38
C TRP A 171 27.96 6.26 8.06
N SER A 172 28.01 7.03 6.97
CA SER A 172 28.47 6.63 5.62
C SER A 172 28.30 7.80 4.65
N ILE A 173 28.87 8.96 5.00
CA ILE A 173 29.42 9.86 3.98
C ILE A 173 30.71 9.19 3.54
N SER A 174 30.61 8.30 2.55
CA SER A 174 31.71 7.96 1.66
C SER A 174 31.28 8.33 0.25
N PHE A 175 31.15 9.64 0.04
CA PHE A 175 31.55 10.21 -1.24
C PHE A 175 33.07 10.08 -1.28
N LEU A 176 33.53 9.01 -1.94
CA LEU A 176 34.80 9.03 -2.64
C LEU A 176 34.68 10.07 -3.76
N VAL A 177 35.12 11.28 -3.46
CA VAL A 177 35.71 12.17 -4.46
C VAL A 177 37.16 12.34 -4.04
N ASP A 178 37.95 11.32 -4.34
CA ASP A 178 39.38 11.51 -4.61
C ASP A 178 39.48 12.13 -6.01
N LEU A 179 39.76 13.43 -6.08
CA LEU A 179 40.74 14.07 -6.98
C LEU A 179 40.54 15.59 -7.00
N ALA A 180 41.56 16.30 -6.53
CA ALA A 180 42.23 17.43 -7.20
C ALA A 180 42.55 18.58 -6.23
N VAL A 181 43.85 18.65 -5.91
CA VAL A 181 44.65 19.81 -5.48
C VAL A 181 44.46 20.30 -4.04
#